data_AF-A0A9D5FIV9-F1
#
_entry.id   AF-A0A9D5FIV9-F1
#
_cell.length_a   1.000
_cell.length_b   1.000
_cell.length_c   1.000
_cell.angle_alpha   90.00
_cell.angle_beta   90.00
_cell.angle_gamma   90.00
#
_symmetry.space_group_name_H-M   'P 1'
#
loop_
_entity.id
_entity.type
_entity.pdbx_description
1 polymer ?
#
loop_
_entity_poly.entity_id
_entity_poly.type
_entity_poly.pdbx_seq_one_letter_code
_entity_poly.pdbx_strand_id
1 'polypeptide(L)'
;DLSYFENIGITINIHGKMPDVIVELKNKQWLILIEAVTSHGPIDIKRHNELNGLFGKGKYGLVYLTAFESKKAMTKYFSNIAWETEVWVSEEPSHLIHFNGDKFLGPYQS
;
A
#
# COMPACT_ATOMS: atom_id res chain seq x y z
N ASP A 1 -10.62 -14.45 4.31
CA ASP A 1 -10.54 -15.61 5.21
C ASP A 1 -9.14 -15.64 5.82
N LEU A 2 -9.02 -15.78 7.14
CA LEU A 2 -7.72 -15.82 7.82
C LEU A 2 -6.93 -17.09 7.46
N SER A 3 -7.63 -18.18 7.14
CA SER A 3 -7.01 -19.44 6.72
C SER A 3 -6.14 -19.28 5.47
N TYR A 4 -6.50 -18.35 4.58
CA TYR A 4 -5.73 -18.05 3.40
C TYR A 4 -4.37 -17.42 3.74
N PHE A 5 -4.33 -16.52 4.73
CA PHE A 5 -3.07 -15.91 5.18
C PHE A 5 -2.15 -16.95 5.80
N GLU A 6 -2.68 -17.88 6.59
CA GLU A 6 -1.93 -19.01 7.13
C GLU A 6 -1.33 -19.88 6.01
N ASN A 7 -2.10 -20.17 4.97
CA ASN A 7 -1.64 -20.95 3.81
C ASN A 7 -0.47 -20.28 3.06
N ILE A 8 -0.41 -18.95 3.07
CA ILE A 8 0.70 -18.20 2.45
C ILE A 8 1.80 -17.83 3.47
N GLY A 9 1.73 -18.36 4.70
CA GLY A 9 2.75 -18.20 5.74
C GLY A 9 2.70 -16.86 6.48
N ILE A 10 1.53 -16.23 6.54
CA ILE A 10 1.29 -14.98 7.27
C ILE A 10 0.34 -15.26 8.43
N THR A 11 0.84 -15.08 9.65
CA THR A 11 0.02 -15.18 10.86
C THR A 11 -0.53 -13.80 11.21
N ILE A 12 -1.79 -13.55 10.90
CA ILE A 12 -2.46 -12.30 11.24
C ILE A 12 -2.87 -12.33 12.72
N ASN A 13 -2.49 -11.32 13.49
CA ASN A 13 -3.08 -11.08 14.81
C ASN A 13 -4.48 -10.45 14.64
N ILE A 14 -5.50 -11.12 15.16
CA ILE A 14 -6.92 -10.70 15.08
C ILE A 14 -7.22 -9.30 15.64
N HIS A 15 -6.32 -8.73 16.44
CA HIS A 15 -6.49 -7.40 17.02
C HIS A 15 -6.00 -6.25 16.12
N GLY A 16 -5.29 -6.56 15.03
CA GLY A 16 -4.82 -5.55 14.07
C GLY A 16 -5.89 -5.15 13.06
N LYS A 17 -5.98 -3.85 12.75
CA LYS A 17 -6.89 -3.35 11.71
C LYS A 17 -6.35 -3.72 10.32
N MET A 18 -7.12 -4.49 9.55
CA MET A 18 -6.83 -4.81 8.15
C MET A 18 -6.89 -3.56 7.26
N PRO A 19 -6.14 -3.51 6.15
CA PRO A 19 -6.38 -2.51 5.11
C PRO A 19 -7.72 -2.76 4.41
N ASP A 20 -8.23 -1.76 3.70
CA ASP A 20 -9.52 -1.85 3.01
C ASP A 20 -9.53 -2.96 1.94
N VAL A 21 -8.43 -3.09 1.18
CA VAL A 21 -8.27 -4.12 0.14
C VAL A 21 -6.87 -4.73 0.19
N ILE A 22 -6.79 -6.04 -0.06
CA ILE A 22 -5.54 -6.77 -0.22
C ILE A 22 -5.56 -7.46 -1.58
N VAL A 23 -4.52 -7.24 -2.39
CA VAL A 23 -4.34 -7.90 -3.69
C VAL A 23 -3.07 -8.73 -3.66
N GLU A 24 -3.20 -10.01 -4.00
CA GLU A 24 -2.06 -10.92 -4.17
C GLU A 24 -1.61 -10.95 -5.63
N LEU A 25 -0.35 -10.61 -5.88
CA LEU A 25 0.32 -10.88 -7.15
C LEU A 25 1.20 -12.13 -7.02
N LYS A 26 0.61 -13.30 -7.25
CA LYS A 26 1.23 -14.63 -7.07
C LYS A 26 2.58 -14.77 -7.78
N ASN A 27 2.67 -14.33 -9.03
CA ASN A 27 3.87 -14.45 -9.86
C ASN A 27 5.06 -13.63 -9.33
N LYS A 28 4.80 -12.56 -8.58
CA LYS A 28 5.83 -11.70 -7.97
C LYS A 28 6.01 -11.98 -6.48
N GLN A 29 5.15 -12.82 -5.90
CA GLN A 29 4.99 -12.98 -4.45
C GLN A 29 4.85 -11.62 -3.74
N TRP A 30 3.96 -10.77 -4.26
CA TRP A 30 3.65 -9.48 -3.64
C TRP A 30 2.26 -9.47 -3.02
N LEU A 31 2.14 -8.81 -1.87
CA LEU A 31 0.87 -8.36 -1.32
C LEU A 31 0.78 -6.85 -1.44
N ILE A 32 -0.21 -6.38 -2.18
CA ILE A 32 -0.54 -4.97 -2.27
C ILE A 32 -1.60 -4.68 -1.19
N LEU A 33 -1.23 -3.87 -0.21
CA LEU A 33 -2.07 -3.45 0.90
C LEU A 33 -2.62 -2.06 0.58
N ILE A 34 -3.93 -1.96 0.39
CA ILE A 34 -4.58 -0.77 -0.18
C ILE A 34 -5.48 -0.10 0.87
N GLU A 35 -5.29 1.19 1.08
CA GLU A 35 -6.23 2.05 1.82
C GLU A 35 -6.94 2.98 0.82
N ALA A 36 -8.27 2.95 0.80
CA ALA A 36 -9.09 3.80 -0.05
C ALA A 36 -9.49 5.06 0.73
N VAL A 37 -8.83 6.18 0.43
CA VAL A 37 -8.98 7.39 1.24
C VAL A 37 -10.35 8.02 1.04
N THR A 38 -11.14 7.95 2.10
CA THR A 38 -12.39 8.69 2.28
C THR A 38 -12.21 9.70 3.43
N SER A 39 -12.39 9.25 4.67
CA SER A 39 -12.24 10.04 5.91
C SER A 39 -11.11 9.58 6.83
N HIS A 40 -10.62 8.34 6.67
CA HIS A 40 -9.63 7.73 7.57
C HIS A 40 -8.16 8.08 7.26
N GLY A 41 -7.92 8.91 6.24
CA GLY A 41 -6.59 9.37 5.85
C GLY A 41 -5.79 8.34 5.04
N PRO A 42 -4.61 8.73 4.54
CA PRO A 42 -3.74 7.87 3.75
C PRO A 42 -2.97 6.85 4.61
N ILE A 43 -2.15 6.02 3.96
CA ILE A 43 -1.08 5.32 4.67
C ILE A 43 -0.04 6.35 5.11
N ASP A 44 -0.12 6.74 6.38
CA ASP A 44 0.90 7.51 7.08
C ASP A 44 1.97 6.61 7.71
N ILE A 45 2.98 7.21 8.35
CA ILE A 45 4.10 6.46 8.96
C ILE A 45 3.60 5.46 10.01
N LYS A 46 2.58 5.85 10.79
CA LYS A 46 2.02 4.99 11.83
C LYS A 46 1.32 3.79 11.18
N ARG A 47 0.45 4.04 10.20
CA ARG A 47 -0.30 3.01 9.49
C ARG A 47 0.61 2.07 8.72
N HIS A 48 1.65 2.61 8.08
CA HIS A 48 2.70 1.82 7.45
C HIS A 48 3.33 0.81 8.43
N ASN A 49 3.73 1.28 9.62
CA ASN A 49 4.33 0.42 10.64
C ASN A 49 3.35 -0.63 11.18
N GLU A 50 2.07 -0.29 11.34
CA GLU A 50 1.03 -1.25 11.72
C GLU A 50 0.88 -2.35 10.68
N LEU A 51 0.78 -2.00 9.40
CA LEU A 51 0.66 -2.94 8.30
C LEU A 51 1.92 -3.81 8.18
N ASN A 52 3.10 -3.22 8.30
CA ASN A 52 4.36 -3.96 8.34
C ASN A 52 4.41 -4.94 9.52
N GLY A 53 3.90 -4.55 10.69
CA GLY A 53 3.81 -5.43 11.85
C GLY A 53 2.87 -6.62 11.63
N LEU A 54 1.80 -6.45 10.85
CA LEU A 54 0.82 -7.49 10.55
C LEU A 54 1.28 -8.44 9.45
N PHE A 55 1.89 -7.92 8.38
CA PHE A 55 2.18 -8.68 7.16
C PHE A 55 3.68 -8.93 6.92
N GLY A 56 4.57 -8.15 7.54
CA GLY A 56 6.00 -8.10 7.21
C GLY A 56 6.82 -9.33 7.63
N LYS A 57 6.24 -10.24 8.42
CA LYS A 57 6.88 -11.52 8.77
C LYS A 57 6.67 -12.61 7.71
N GLY A 58 5.86 -12.34 6.68
CA GLY A 58 5.58 -13.27 5.60
C GLY A 58 6.70 -13.39 4.56
N LYS A 59 6.54 -14.35 3.64
CA LYS A 59 7.44 -14.51 2.49
C LYS A 59 7.18 -13.53 1.34
N TYR A 60 6.09 -12.76 1.43
CA TYR A 60 5.65 -11.86 0.37
C TYR A 60 6.31 -10.49 0.53
N GLY A 61 6.73 -9.92 -0.60
CA GLY A 61 7.07 -8.50 -0.65
C GLY A 61 5.82 -7.65 -0.43
N LEU A 62 5.93 -6.60 0.37
CA LEU A 62 4.80 -5.71 0.65
C LEU A 62 4.86 -4.48 -0.25
N VAL A 63 3.71 -4.12 -0.81
CA VAL A 63 3.50 -2.87 -1.53
C VAL A 63 2.38 -2.12 -0.83
N TYR A 64 2.67 -0.93 -0.34
CA TYR A 64 1.70 -0.09 0.37
C TYR A 64 1.11 0.90 -0.61
N LEU A 65 -0.21 0.87 -0.80
CA LEU A 65 -0.89 1.71 -1.77
C LEU A 65 -1.97 2.55 -1.09
N THR A 66 -1.86 3.87 -1.23
CA THR A 66 -2.98 4.76 -0.92
C THR A 66 -3.75 5.09 -2.20
N ALA A 67 -5.04 4.81 -2.23
CA ALA A 67 -5.92 5.11 -3.36
C ALA A 67 -6.75 6.37 -3.07
N PHE A 68 -6.72 7.35 -3.98
CA PHE A 68 -7.56 8.54 -3.95
C PHE A 68 -8.51 8.58 -5.15
N GLU A 69 -9.66 9.22 -4.99
CA GLU A 69 -10.56 9.49 -6.11
C GLU A 69 -9.89 10.44 -7.12
N SER A 70 -9.33 11.57 -6.64
CA SER A 70 -8.70 12.62 -7.46
C SER A 70 -7.40 13.14 -6.87
N LYS A 71 -6.55 13.78 -7.70
CA LYS A 71 -5.35 14.50 -7.22
C LYS A 71 -5.72 15.62 -6.25
N LYS A 72 -6.87 16.26 -6.44
CA LYS A 72 -7.41 17.30 -5.55
C LYS A 72 -7.78 16.74 -4.16
N ALA A 73 -8.27 15.50 -4.09
CA ALA A 73 -8.48 14.84 -2.81
C ALA A 73 -7.13 14.55 -2.12
N MET A 74 -6.14 14.07 -2.89
CA MET A 74 -4.79 13.78 -2.39
C MET A 74 -4.09 14.99 -1.79
N THR A 75 -4.18 16.19 -2.39
CA THR A 75 -3.44 17.38 -1.90
C THR A 75 -3.75 17.73 -0.44
N LYS A 76 -4.95 17.44 0.05
CA LYS A 76 -5.34 17.63 1.46
C LYS A 76 -4.53 16.78 2.44
N TYR A 77 -4.02 15.66 1.97
CA TYR A 77 -3.33 14.65 2.77
C TYR A 77 -1.85 14.51 2.40
N PHE A 78 -1.37 15.25 1.41
CA PHE A 78 -0.04 15.08 0.82
C PHE A 78 1.09 15.07 1.88
N SER A 79 1.01 15.93 2.89
CA SER A 79 2.02 16.00 3.97
C SER A 79 2.00 14.81 4.94
N ASN A 80 0.97 13.97 4.90
CA ASN A 80 0.80 12.82 5.78
C ASN A 80 1.13 11.49 5.09
N ILE A 81 1.29 11.47 3.77
CA ILE A 81 1.61 10.25 3.02
C ILE A 81 3.04 9.81 3.40
N ALA A 82 3.18 8.55 3.81
CA ALA A 82 4.49 8.00 4.15
C ALA A 82 5.39 7.85 2.92
N TRP A 83 6.69 8.04 3.12
CA TRP A 83 7.70 7.58 2.16
C TRP A 83 7.68 6.05 2.04
N GLU A 84 8.32 5.50 1.00
CA GLU A 84 8.34 4.07 0.66
C GLU A 84 6.93 3.49 0.42
N THR A 85 6.01 4.35 -0.03
CA THR A 85 4.65 3.95 -0.41
C THR A 85 4.30 4.43 -1.82
N GLU A 86 3.23 3.85 -2.35
CA GLU A 86 2.67 4.19 -3.65
C GLU A 86 1.34 4.93 -3.47
N VAL A 87 1.04 5.81 -4.43
CA VAL A 87 -0.26 6.46 -4.54
C VAL A 87 -0.86 6.23 -5.92
N TRP A 88 -2.11 5.80 -5.93
CA TRP A 88 -2.93 5.67 -7.15
C TRP A 88 -4.11 6.63 -7.10
N VAL A 89 -4.44 7.22 -8.24
CA VAL A 89 -5.55 8.16 -8.38
C VAL A 89 -6.51 7.63 -9.43
N SER A 90 -7.79 7.48 -9.06
CA SER A 90 -8.77 6.84 -9.93
C SER A 90 -9.05 7.58 -11.23
N GLU A 91 -8.95 8.92 -11.24
CA GLU A 91 -9.06 9.76 -12.44
C GLU A 91 -7.92 9.55 -13.44
N GLU A 92 -6.75 9.07 -12.99
CA GLU A 92 -5.59 8.79 -13.83
C GLU A 92 -5.12 7.34 -13.65
N PRO A 93 -5.96 6.35 -14.00
CA PRO A 93 -5.82 4.97 -13.54
C PRO A 93 -4.60 4.26 -14.12
N SER A 94 -4.02 4.76 -15.21
CA SER A 94 -2.82 4.24 -15.86
C SER A 94 -1.51 4.71 -15.22
N HIS A 95 -1.57 5.60 -14.23
CA HIS A 95 -0.40 6.19 -13.58
C HIS A 95 -0.32 5.82 -12.10
N LEU A 96 0.90 5.87 -11.57
CA LEU A 96 1.20 5.66 -10.17
C LEU A 96 2.21 6.72 -9.72
N ILE A 97 2.03 7.27 -8.53
CA ILE A 97 2.97 8.18 -7.90
C ILE A 97 3.76 7.40 -6.87
N HIS A 98 5.08 7.37 -7.02
CA HIS A 98 5.99 6.71 -6.10
C HIS A 98 6.53 7.72 -5.08
N PHE A 99 6.19 7.55 -3.80
CA PHE A 99 6.72 8.37 -2.72
C PHE A 99 8.04 7.78 -2.21
N ASN A 100 9.08 8.00 -3.02
CA ASN A 100 10.52 7.73 -2.80
C ASN A 100 10.95 6.36 -2.23
N GLY A 101 12.14 5.98 -2.70
CA GLY A 101 13.02 4.90 -2.26
C GLY A 101 14.25 4.89 -3.18
N ASP A 102 15.30 4.14 -2.86
CA ASP A 102 16.56 4.09 -3.65
C ASP A 102 16.41 3.45 -5.06
N LYS A 103 15.18 3.17 -5.48
CA LYS A 103 14.86 2.15 -6.48
C LYS A 103 14.70 2.69 -7.91
N PHE A 104 14.35 3.96 -8.09
CA PHE A 104 13.96 4.48 -9.41
C PHE A 104 14.53 5.86 -9.71
N LEU A 105 15.57 5.90 -10.54
CA LEU A 105 16.03 7.10 -11.24
C LEU A 105 16.39 6.71 -12.68
N GLY A 106 15.84 7.42 -13.67
CA GLY A 106 16.12 7.18 -15.08
C GLY A 106 15.20 7.95 -16.01
N PRO A 107 15.56 8.13 -17.29
CA PRO A 107 14.73 8.82 -18.28
C PRO A 107 13.50 7.99 -18.68
N TYR A 108 12.37 8.65 -18.94
CA TYR A 108 11.12 8.00 -19.39
C TYR A 108 11.17 7.51 -20.84
N GLN A 109 12.01 8.12 -21.67
CA GLN A 109 12.25 7.69 -23.04
C GLN A 109 13.72 7.34 -23.17
N SER A 110 13.98 6.12 -23.65
CA SER A 110 15.29 5.59 -24.03
C SER A 110 15.20 4.98 -25.41
#